data_AF-A0A6V7LDD8-F1
#
_entry.id   AF-A0A6V7LDD8-F1
#
_cell.length_a   1.000
_cell.length_b   1.000
_cell.length_c   1.000
_cell.angle_alpha   90.00
_cell.angle_beta   90.00
_cell.angle_gamma   90.00
#
_symmetry.space_group_name_H-M   'P 1'
#
loop_
_entity.id
_entity.type
_entity.pdbx_description
1 polymer ?
#
loop_
_entity_poly.entity_id
_entity_poly.type
_entity_poly.pdbx_seq_one_letter_code
_entity_poly.pdbx_strand_id
1 'polypeptide(L)' 'RSEEHIERIRKYLESVRMLRDYNDPSQDPIFSEVVTLDLASVVSSVSGPKRPHDRVSVTDMKADFNSCLTNK' A
#
# COMPACT_ATOMS: atom_id res chain seq x y z
N ARG A 1 -22.38 -2.86 9.58
CA ARG A 1 -22.71 -4.29 9.82
C ARG A 1 -23.25 -4.41 11.24
N SER A 2 -24.12 -5.35 11.56
CA SER A 2 -24.56 -5.55 12.95
C SER A 2 -23.44 -6.18 13.78
N GLU A 3 -23.46 -5.95 15.10
CA GLU A 3 -22.52 -6.52 16.07
C GLU A 3 -22.42 -8.05 15.95
N GLU A 4 -23.58 -8.71 15.90
CA GLU A 4 -23.71 -10.17 15.75
C GLU A 4 -23.00 -10.68 14.49
N HIS A 5 -23.08 -9.91 13.39
CA HIS A 5 -22.45 -10.28 12.13
C HIS A 5 -20.91 -10.21 12.25
N ILE A 6 -20.40 -9.18 12.92
CA ILE A 6 -18.96 -9.00 13.14
C ILE A 6 -18.41 -10.13 14.01
N GLU A 7 -19.10 -10.45 15.10
CA GLU A 7 -18.69 -11.54 16.00
C GLU A 7 -18.67 -12.89 15.29
N ARG A 8 -19.68 -13.18 14.47
CA ARG A 8 -19.73 -14.41 13.68
C ARG A 8 -18.58 -14.52 12.69
N ILE A 9 -18.26 -13.44 11.97
CA ILE A 9 -17.11 -13.41 11.05
C ILE A 9 -15.81 -13.62 11.81
N ARG A 10 -15.63 -12.94 12.94
CA ARG A 10 -14.41 -13.04 13.75
C ARG A 10 -14.19 -14.47 14.23
N LYS A 11 -15.19 -15.10 14.86
CA LYS A 11 -15.12 -16.49 15.34
C LYS A 11 -14.80 -17.47 14.21
N TYR A 12 -15.44 -17.27 13.05
CA TYR A 12 -15.16 -18.10 11.88
C TYR A 12 -13.69 -17.97 11.46
N LEU A 13 -13.19 -16.75 11.23
CA LEU A 13 -11.81 -16.50 10.78
C LEU A 13 -10.75 -16.98 11.79
N GLU A 14 -11.02 -16.85 13.09
CA GLU A 14 -10.16 -17.42 14.15
C GLU A 14 -10.12 -18.95 14.08
N SER A 15 -11.28 -19.60 13.93
CA SER A 15 -11.38 -21.07 13.85
C SER A 15 -10.67 -21.66 12.64
N VAL A 16 -10.69 -20.97 11.50
CA VAL A 16 -10.02 -21.41 10.25
C VAL A 16 -8.58 -20.91 10.14
N ARG A 17 -8.06 -20.21 11.16
CA ARG A 17 -6.71 -19.59 11.18
C ARG A 17 -6.44 -18.66 10.00
N MET A 18 -7.48 -17.93 9.57
CA MET A 18 -7.39 -16.91 8.53
C MET A 18 -7.51 -15.50 9.09
N LEU A 19 -7.77 -15.36 10.40
CA LEU A 19 -7.64 -14.07 11.06
C LEU A 19 -6.15 -13.76 11.24
N ARG A 20 -5.73 -12.60 10.72
CA ARG A 20 -4.34 -12.20 10.66
C ARG A 20 -4.00 -11.21 11.78
N ASP A 21 -2.94 -11.49 12.53
CA ASP A 21 -2.26 -10.48 13.32
C ASP A 21 -0.98 -10.04 12.58
N TYR A 22 -0.88 -8.75 12.23
CA TYR A 22 0.29 -8.19 11.56
C TYR A 22 1.38 -7.73 12.55
N ASN A 23 1.09 -7.72 13.85
CA ASN A 23 2.07 -7.42 14.90
C ASN A 23 2.81 -8.68 15.39
N ASP A 24 2.37 -9.87 14.98
CA ASP A 24 2.96 -11.16 15.35
C ASP A 24 3.76 -11.75 14.18
N PRO A 25 5.09 -11.60 14.16
CA PRO A 25 5.92 -12.13 13.09
C PRO A 25 5.88 -13.65 12.99
N SER A 26 5.46 -14.37 14.04
CA SER A 26 5.40 -15.83 14.02
C SER A 26 4.31 -16.36 13.08
N GLN A 27 3.33 -15.52 12.75
CA GLN A 27 2.30 -15.90 11.80
C GLN A 27 2.79 -15.72 10.35
N ASP A 28 3.85 -14.95 10.08
CA ASP A 28 4.24 -14.52 8.71
C ASP A 28 4.40 -15.70 7.74
N PRO A 29 3.64 -15.71 6.63
CA PRO A 29 3.77 -16.78 5.65
C PRO A 29 5.17 -16.77 5.02
N ILE A 30 5.64 -17.95 4.63
CA ILE A 30 6.87 -18.10 3.85
C ILE A 30 6.52 -17.79 2.38
N PHE A 31 6.80 -16.56 1.96
CA PHE A 31 6.65 -16.14 0.57
C PHE A 31 7.88 -16.52 -0.27
N SER A 32 7.73 -16.54 -1.60
CA SER A 32 8.85 -16.74 -2.54
C SER A 32 9.83 -15.56 -2.55
N GLU A 33 9.31 -14.36 -2.31
CA GLU A 33 10.05 -13.11 -2.28
C GLU A 33 9.36 -12.15 -1.30
N VAL A 34 10.16 -11.37 -0.57
CA VAL A 34 9.66 -10.35 0.36
C VAL A 34 10.20 -8.99 -0.08
N VAL A 35 9.29 -8.10 -0.48
CA VAL A 35 9.59 -6.70 -0.80
C VAL A 35 9.08 -5.82 0.33
N THR A 36 9.93 -4.95 0.85
CA THR A 36 9.63 -4.09 1.99
C THR A 36 9.44 -2.63 1.55
N LEU A 37 8.48 -1.92 2.16
CA LEU A 37 8.29 -0.48 2.01
C LEU A 37 8.37 0.18 3.38
N ASP A 38 9.34 1.09 3.55
CA ASP A 38 9.41 1.93 4.74
C ASP A 38 8.45 3.12 4.60
N LEU A 39 7.44 3.18 5.49
CA LEU A 39 6.45 4.25 5.49
C LEU A 39 7.04 5.62 5.87
N ALA A 40 8.17 5.66 6.58
CA ALA A 40 8.82 6.93 6.91
C ALA A 40 9.47 7.59 5.69
N SER A 41 9.86 6.80 4.70
CA SER A 41 10.44 7.29 3.43
C SER A 41 9.40 7.87 2.46
N VAL A 42 8.11 7.69 2.74
CA VAL A 42 7.03 8.08 1.84
C VAL A 42 6.84 9.60 1.87
N VAL A 43 6.96 10.22 0.70
CA VAL A 43 6.70 11.64 0.49
C VAL A 43 5.42 11.85 -0.31
N SER A 44 4.71 12.95 -0.03
CA SER A 44 3.55 13.39 -0.82
C SER A 44 3.92 13.49 -2.30
N SER A 45 3.18 12.78 -3.13
CA SER A 45 3.41 12.71 -4.58
C SER A 45 2.11 12.75 -5.36
N VAL A 46 2.23 13.14 -6.62
CA VAL A 46 1.17 13.09 -7.64
C VAL A 46 1.58 12.05 -8.69
N SER A 47 0.61 11.39 -9.31
CA SER A 47 0.88 10.46 -10.41
C SER A 47 0.61 11.13 -11.76
N GLY A 48 1.52 11.00 -12.72
CA GLY A 48 1.31 11.49 -14.09
C GLY A 48 2.60 11.92 -14.80
N PRO A 49 2.48 12.51 -16.01
CA PRO A 49 1.25 13.01 -16.65
C PRO A 49 0.47 11.98 -17.50
N LYS A 50 1.06 10.83 -17.83
CA LYS A 50 0.46 9.86 -18.77
C LYS A 50 0.08 8.53 -18.15
N ARG A 51 0.81 8.03 -17.14
CA ARG A 51 0.55 6.70 -16.55
C ARG A 51 0.39 6.79 -15.02
N PRO A 52 -0.50 5.98 -14.41
CA PRO A 52 -0.71 6.00 -12.96
C PRO A 52 0.51 5.60 -12.13
N HIS A 53 1.47 4.87 -12.71
CA HIS A 53 2.71 4.46 -12.05
C HIS A 53 3.82 5.52 -12.10
N ASP A 54 3.63 6.61 -12.83
CA ASP A 54 4.62 7.69 -12.93
C ASP A 54 4.54 8.54 -11.67
N ARG A 55 5.33 8.23 -10.64
CA ARG A 55 5.32 8.93 -9.35
C ARG A 55 6.18 10.20 -9.40
N VAL A 56 5.56 11.36 -9.17
CA VAL A 56 6.23 12.67 -9.11
C VAL A 56 6.07 13.25 -7.72
N SER A 57 7.18 13.55 -7.02
CA SER A 57 7.11 14.23 -5.70
C SER A 57 6.44 15.60 -5.85
N VAL A 58 5.62 16.00 -4.87
CA VAL A 58 4.97 17.32 -4.89
C VAL A 58 5.99 18.46 -4.95
N THR A 59 7.15 18.30 -4.32
CA THR A 59 8.26 19.27 -4.38
C THR A 59 8.78 19.47 -5.80
N ASP A 60 8.73 18.42 -6.62
CA ASP A 60 9.39 18.37 -7.93
C ASP A 60 8.40 18.56 -9.08
N MET A 61 7.10 18.66 -8.76
CA MET A 61 6.00 18.74 -9.73
C MET A 61 6.19 19.84 -10.77
N LYS A 62 6.67 21.03 -10.36
CA LYS A 62 6.90 22.14 -11.30
C LYS A 62 8.03 21.85 -12.28
N ALA A 63 9.11 21.23 -11.81
CA ALA A 63 10.27 20.88 -12.64
C ALA A 63 9.91 19.75 -13.61
N ASP A 64 9.20 18.74 -13.13
CA ASP A 64 8.74 17.60 -13.92
C ASP A 64 7.78 18.04 -15.05
N PHE A 65 6.80 18.90 -14.73
CA PHE A 65 5.87 19.42 -15.73
C PHE A 65 6.56 20.22 -16.85
N ASN A 66 7.50 21.11 -16.49
CA ASN A 66 8.26 21.88 -17.48
C ASN A 66 9.12 20.99 -18.39
N SER A 67 9.69 19.91 -17.82
CA SER A 67 10.47 18.92 -18.58
C SER A 67 9.56 18.13 -19.53
N CYS A 68 8.35 17.77 -19.09
CA CYS A 68 7.34 17.12 -19.93
C CYS A 68 6.88 18.00 -21.10
N LEU A 69 6.88 19.33 -20.97
CA LEU A 69 6.51 20.26 -22.04
C LEU A 69 7.60 20.44 -23.11
N THR A 70 8.87 20.19 -22.78
CA THR A 70 10.02 20.41 -23.67
C THR A 70 10.57 19.14 -24.31
N ASN A 71 10.12 17.97 -23.83
CA ASN A 71 10.43 16.68 -24.45
C ASN A 71 9.76 16.57 -25.82
N LYS A 72 10.57 16.55 -26.89
CA LYS A 72 10.15 16.24 -28.27
C LYS A 72 9.76 14.78 -28.43
#